data_AF-A0A7C3FLZ2-F1
#
_entry.id   AF-A0A7C3FLZ2-F1
#
_cell.length_a   1.000
_cell.length_b   1.000
_cell.length_c   1.000
_cell.angle_alpha   90.00
_cell.angle_beta   90.00
_cell.angle_gamma   90.00
#
_symmetry.space_group_name_H-M   'P 1'
#
loop_
_entity.id
_entity.type
_entity.pdbx_description
1 polymer ?
#
loop_
_entity_poly.entity_id
_entity_poly.type
_entity_poly.pdbx_seq_one_letter_code
_entity_poly.pdbx_strand_id
1 'polypeptide(L)'
;EFVEGMQFDRGYLSPYFITDTERMEAVIEDPYILIHDKKISAAQDLVPVLEKLVQIGKRNLVIIAEDVDGEALATLVLNKLRGVFNVLAVKAPGFGDRRKAMLQDIAILTGGTVITEELGRKLDSVTIEDLGRADRVISTKEETTIVGGKGSEDAIQARINQIRAEIENSTSDYDREKLQERLAKLAGGVAIIRVGAGTEVELKEKKHRVEDALSATRAAVEEGIVPGGGVSLLKASEKLNGLIDEQESDIRTGILIVKKALVDPMRLIAENAGYDGGVIVEEVRRRNKDNEDPIGFDVMSEDFVNMLEAGIIDPAKVTRSAVENAASIAAMILTTEALITDIPEKEPAMPAGGGGGMDMGGF
;
A
#
# COMPACT_ATOMS: atom_id res chain seq x y z
N GLU A 1 -19.09 -7.85 -1.13
CA GLU A 1 -19.84 -7.41 -2.32
C GLU A 1 -18.84 -7.22 -3.46
N PHE A 2 -19.19 -7.61 -4.68
CA PHE A 2 -18.35 -7.33 -5.84
C PHE A 2 -18.92 -6.10 -6.54
N VAL A 3 -18.05 -5.12 -6.80
CA VAL A 3 -18.39 -3.93 -7.58
C VAL A 3 -17.40 -3.77 -8.72
N GLU A 4 -17.81 -3.09 -9.78
CA GLU A 4 -16.89 -2.74 -10.85
C GLU A 4 -15.86 -1.74 -10.36
N GLY A 5 -14.59 -1.97 -10.67
CA GLY A 5 -13.50 -1.13 -10.23
C GLY A 5 -12.18 -1.58 -10.83
N MET A 6 -11.13 -0.78 -10.63
CA MET A 6 -9.79 -1.09 -11.10
C MET A 6 -8.73 -0.52 -10.18
N GLN A 7 -7.58 -1.18 -10.13
CA GLN A 7 -6.39 -0.69 -9.43
C GLN A 7 -5.23 -0.50 -10.41
N PHE A 8 -4.45 0.56 -10.22
CA PHE A 8 -3.24 0.81 -11.00
C PHE A 8 -2.12 1.43 -10.17
N ASP A 9 -0.88 1.22 -10.62
CA ASP A 9 0.35 1.39 -9.85
C ASP A 9 0.89 2.84 -9.96
N ARG A 10 0.01 3.79 -9.64
CA ARG A 10 0.34 5.22 -9.49
C ARG A 10 -0.37 5.77 -8.26
N GLY A 11 0.39 6.31 -7.32
CA GLY A 11 -0.14 6.95 -6.12
C GLY A 11 -0.35 8.45 -6.25
N TYR A 12 -0.73 9.09 -5.14
CA TYR A 12 -0.93 10.54 -5.07
C TYR A 12 0.36 11.29 -5.40
N LEU A 13 0.24 12.40 -6.14
CA LEU A 13 1.37 13.25 -6.51
C LEU A 13 1.93 14.06 -5.34
N SER A 14 1.12 14.30 -4.31
CA SER A 14 1.50 15.09 -3.14
C SER A 14 0.91 14.50 -1.87
N PRO A 15 1.70 14.35 -0.78
CA PRO A 15 1.20 13.93 0.53
C PRO A 15 0.11 14.86 1.09
N TYR A 16 0.03 16.11 0.62
CA TYR A 16 -1.02 17.05 1.05
C TYR A 16 -2.44 16.66 0.59
N PHE A 17 -2.58 15.65 -0.28
CA PHE A 17 -3.88 15.10 -0.65
C PHE A 17 -4.40 14.04 0.34
N ILE A 18 -3.58 13.57 1.27
CA ILE A 18 -3.96 12.57 2.29
C ILE A 18 -5.17 13.08 3.08
N THR A 19 -6.18 12.22 3.22
CA THR A 19 -7.38 12.46 4.03
C THR A 19 -7.38 11.62 5.29
N ASP A 20 -6.78 10.44 5.23
CA ASP A 20 -6.61 9.54 6.38
C ASP A 20 -5.12 9.52 6.75
N THR A 21 -4.77 10.27 7.79
CA THR A 21 -3.39 10.40 8.27
C THR A 21 -2.90 9.17 9.02
N GLU A 22 -3.80 8.30 9.50
CA GLU A 22 -3.40 7.06 10.16
C GLU A 22 -2.96 6.03 9.11
N ARG A 23 -3.69 5.94 8.00
CA ARG A 23 -3.41 5.01 6.91
C ARG A 23 -2.50 5.56 5.82
N MET A 24 -2.22 6.87 5.86
CA MET A 24 -1.49 7.59 4.82
C MET A 24 -2.15 7.44 3.44
N GLU A 25 -3.49 7.53 3.42
CA GLU A 25 -4.33 7.34 2.23
C GLU A 25 -5.09 8.63 1.88
N ALA A 26 -5.23 8.89 0.58
CA ALA A 26 -6.15 9.88 0.04
C ALA A 26 -7.43 9.18 -0.43
N VAL A 27 -8.54 9.47 0.25
CA VAL A 27 -9.86 8.88 0.01
C VAL A 27 -10.82 9.98 -0.44
N ILE A 28 -11.33 9.83 -1.66
CA ILE A 28 -12.32 10.75 -2.24
C ILE A 28 -13.60 9.95 -2.51
N GLU A 29 -14.67 10.27 -1.77
CA GLU A 29 -16.01 9.71 -1.97
C GLU A 29 -16.76 10.47 -3.06
N ASP A 30 -17.58 9.77 -3.85
CA ASP A 30 -18.37 10.31 -4.97
C ASP A 30 -17.61 11.30 -5.89
N PRO A 31 -16.37 10.99 -6.35
CA PRO A 31 -15.59 11.94 -7.12
C PRO A 31 -16.14 12.13 -8.54
N TYR A 32 -15.91 13.33 -9.06
CA TYR A 32 -15.76 13.54 -10.50
C TYR A 32 -14.31 13.23 -10.90
N ILE A 33 -14.12 12.58 -12.03
CA ILE A 33 -12.81 12.09 -12.48
C ILE A 33 -12.46 12.75 -13.82
N LEU A 34 -11.50 13.67 -13.80
CA LEU A 34 -10.92 14.27 -15.00
C LEU A 34 -9.83 13.35 -15.55
N ILE A 35 -9.97 12.94 -16.81
CA ILE A 35 -9.05 12.02 -17.48
C ILE A 35 -8.41 12.76 -18.66
N HIS A 36 -7.10 12.97 -18.59
CA HIS A 36 -6.36 13.75 -19.58
C HIS A 36 -5.08 13.01 -20.02
N ASP A 37 -4.73 13.08 -21.30
CA ASP A 37 -3.60 12.32 -21.87
C ASP A 37 -2.25 13.07 -21.84
N LYS A 38 -2.28 14.38 -21.62
CA LYS A 38 -1.11 15.28 -21.50
C LYS A 38 -0.88 15.76 -20.08
N LYS A 39 0.22 16.50 -19.91
CA LYS A 39 0.61 17.14 -18.66
C LYS A 39 -0.22 18.38 -18.39
N ILE A 40 -0.50 18.64 -17.11
CA ILE A 40 -1.17 19.85 -16.64
C ILE A 40 -0.20 20.62 -15.75
N SER A 41 0.34 21.72 -16.28
CA SER A 41 1.34 22.54 -15.58
C SER A 41 0.80 23.92 -15.18
N ALA A 42 -0.13 24.48 -15.96
CA ALA A 42 -0.71 25.81 -15.72
C ALA A 42 -2.00 25.71 -14.91
N ALA A 43 -2.14 26.56 -13.90
CA ALA A 43 -3.36 26.60 -13.08
C ALA A 43 -4.58 27.06 -13.91
N GLN A 44 -4.37 27.92 -14.91
CA GLN A 44 -5.42 28.45 -15.79
C GLN A 44 -6.18 27.34 -16.54
N ASP A 45 -5.50 26.26 -16.91
CA ASP A 45 -6.12 25.16 -17.65
C ASP A 45 -7.16 24.39 -16.81
N LEU A 46 -7.02 24.43 -15.47
CA LEU A 46 -7.94 23.78 -14.55
C LEU A 46 -9.12 24.66 -14.13
N VAL A 47 -8.99 25.98 -14.23
CA VAL A 47 -10.02 26.94 -13.79
C VAL A 47 -11.40 26.63 -14.39
N PRO A 48 -11.55 26.39 -15.71
CA PRO A 48 -12.87 26.14 -16.31
C PRO A 48 -13.57 24.90 -15.73
N VAL A 49 -12.82 23.83 -15.45
CA VAL A 49 -13.36 22.60 -14.86
C VAL A 49 -13.75 22.83 -13.39
N LEU A 50 -12.90 23.51 -12.63
CA LEU A 50 -13.15 23.82 -11.22
C LEU A 50 -14.39 24.72 -11.07
N GLU A 51 -14.54 25.75 -11.91
CA GLU A 51 -15.71 26.64 -11.87
C GLU A 51 -17.01 25.87 -12.14
N LYS A 52 -17.03 25.00 -13.15
CA LYS A 52 -18.21 24.18 -13.47
C LYS A 52 -18.58 23.25 -12.31
N LEU A 53 -17.61 22.65 -11.63
CA LEU A 53 -17.84 21.81 -10.45
C LEU A 53 -18.41 22.62 -9.27
N VAL A 54 -17.87 23.81 -9.02
CA VAL A 54 -18.40 24.72 -7.98
C VAL A 54 -19.83 25.13 -8.27
N GLN A 55 -20.18 25.43 -9.53
CA GLN A 55 -21.53 25.81 -9.94
C GLN A 55 -22.58 24.74 -9.62
N ILE A 56 -22.23 23.47 -9.77
CA ILE A 56 -23.12 22.34 -9.42
C ILE A 56 -22.99 21.91 -7.94
N GLY A 57 -22.24 22.65 -7.13
CA GLY A 57 -22.05 22.40 -5.70
C GLY A 57 -21.18 21.18 -5.39
N LYS A 58 -20.37 20.71 -6.35
CA LYS A 58 -19.53 19.51 -6.21
C LYS A 58 -18.08 19.92 -6.01
N ARG A 59 -17.43 19.34 -5.01
CA ARG A 59 -16.06 19.69 -4.59
C ARG A 59 -15.10 18.51 -4.51
N ASN A 60 -15.57 17.30 -4.85
CA ASN A 60 -14.78 16.09 -4.86
C ASN A 60 -14.28 15.83 -6.29
N LEU A 61 -12.97 15.92 -6.50
CA LEU A 61 -12.34 15.83 -7.82
C LEU A 61 -11.13 14.91 -7.78
N VAL A 62 -11.02 14.02 -8.75
CA VAL A 62 -9.82 13.23 -9.03
C VAL A 62 -9.32 13.63 -10.40
N ILE A 63 -8.02 13.90 -10.52
CA ILE A 63 -7.37 14.25 -11.78
C ILE A 63 -6.37 13.15 -12.12
N ILE A 64 -6.56 12.51 -13.27
CA ILE A 64 -5.68 11.51 -13.84
C ILE A 64 -5.12 12.09 -15.14
N ALA A 65 -3.83 12.45 -15.12
CA ALA A 65 -3.15 13.08 -16.25
C ALA A 65 -1.77 12.44 -16.49
N GLU A 66 -1.11 12.69 -17.62
CA GLU A 66 0.28 12.23 -17.80
C GLU A 66 1.18 12.67 -16.63
N ASP A 67 1.03 13.94 -16.24
CA ASP A 67 1.61 14.51 -15.03
C ASP A 67 0.80 15.74 -14.59
N VAL A 68 0.84 16.07 -13.30
CA VAL A 68 0.32 17.35 -12.79
C VAL A 68 1.44 17.98 -11.97
N ASP A 69 2.00 19.08 -12.48
CA ASP A 69 3.19 19.71 -11.91
C ASP A 69 3.06 21.24 -11.85
N GLY A 70 4.15 21.90 -11.46
CA GLY A 70 4.25 23.36 -11.48
C GLY A 70 3.16 24.09 -10.70
N GLU A 71 2.62 25.13 -11.34
CA GLU A 71 1.60 26.00 -10.74
C GLU A 71 0.26 25.28 -10.54
N ALA A 72 -0.09 24.36 -11.45
CA ALA A 72 -1.30 23.56 -11.34
C ALA A 72 -1.30 22.73 -10.05
N LEU A 73 -0.23 21.97 -9.78
CA LEU A 73 -0.12 21.16 -8.56
C LEU A 73 -0.17 22.02 -7.30
N ALA A 74 0.58 23.12 -7.26
CA ALA A 74 0.58 24.04 -6.12
C ALA A 74 -0.81 24.62 -5.84
N THR A 75 -1.55 24.98 -6.89
CA THR A 75 -2.91 25.49 -6.79
C THR A 75 -3.87 24.45 -6.23
N LEU A 76 -3.77 23.19 -6.68
CA LEU A 76 -4.61 22.09 -6.17
C LEU A 76 -4.35 21.82 -4.69
N VAL A 77 -3.07 21.76 -4.28
CA VAL A 77 -2.66 21.57 -2.88
C VAL A 77 -3.19 22.71 -2.01
N LEU A 78 -3.06 23.96 -2.45
CA LEU A 78 -3.54 25.11 -1.71
C LEU A 78 -5.07 25.10 -1.55
N ASN A 79 -5.81 24.74 -2.60
CA ASN A 79 -7.27 24.62 -2.54
C ASN A 79 -7.73 23.48 -1.64
N LYS A 80 -6.98 22.36 -1.60
CA LYS A 80 -7.20 21.26 -0.67
C LYS A 80 -7.02 21.68 0.78
N LEU A 81 -5.88 22.31 1.10
CA LEU A 81 -5.58 22.79 2.45
C LEU A 81 -6.55 23.86 2.94
N ARG A 82 -7.10 24.67 2.04
CA ARG A 82 -8.14 25.66 2.34
C ARG A 82 -9.56 25.07 2.43
N GLY A 83 -9.74 23.79 2.17
CA GLY A 83 -11.06 23.14 2.18
C GLY A 83 -12.00 23.58 1.05
N VAL A 84 -11.47 24.21 0.00
CA VAL A 84 -12.26 24.65 -1.16
C VAL A 84 -12.64 23.44 -2.02
N PHE A 85 -11.67 22.57 -2.28
CA PHE A 85 -11.83 21.32 -3.01
C PHE A 85 -11.25 20.15 -2.24
N ASN A 86 -11.96 19.03 -2.26
CA ASN A 86 -11.39 17.74 -1.91
C ASN A 86 -10.82 17.11 -3.19
N VAL A 87 -9.57 17.42 -3.50
CA VAL A 87 -8.91 17.02 -4.75
C VAL A 87 -7.80 16.00 -4.53
N LEU A 88 -7.66 15.10 -5.50
CA LEU A 88 -6.58 14.12 -5.61
C LEU A 88 -6.01 14.17 -7.04
N ALA A 89 -4.70 14.36 -7.18
CA ALA A 89 -4.02 14.27 -8.48
C ALA A 89 -3.10 13.05 -8.53
N VAL A 90 -3.23 12.26 -9.60
CA VAL A 90 -2.53 10.99 -9.81
C VAL A 90 -1.98 10.95 -11.24
N LYS A 91 -0.80 10.37 -11.43
CA LYS A 91 -0.26 10.13 -12.77
C LYS A 91 -1.04 9.02 -13.48
N ALA A 92 -1.17 9.15 -14.79
CA ALA A 92 -1.73 8.12 -15.64
C ALA A 92 -0.85 6.84 -15.60
N PRO A 93 -1.46 5.65 -15.60
CA PRO A 93 -0.72 4.39 -15.66
C PRO A 93 -0.17 4.12 -17.07
N GLY A 94 0.95 3.41 -17.14
CA GLY A 94 1.61 3.08 -18.40
C GLY A 94 2.37 4.24 -19.05
N PHE A 95 2.87 4.00 -20.27
CA PHE A 95 3.65 4.95 -21.07
C PHE A 95 3.26 4.83 -22.55
N GLY A 96 3.44 5.91 -23.33
CA GLY A 96 3.16 5.92 -24.77
C GLY A 96 1.72 5.49 -25.11
N ASP A 97 1.56 4.64 -26.12
CA ASP A 97 0.25 4.15 -26.55
C ASP A 97 -0.47 3.31 -25.50
N ARG A 98 0.29 2.61 -24.63
CA ARG A 98 -0.30 1.89 -23.49
C ARG A 98 -0.98 2.84 -22.52
N ARG A 99 -0.40 4.02 -22.27
CA ARG A 99 -1.02 5.04 -21.41
C ARG A 99 -2.35 5.50 -21.99
N LYS A 100 -2.40 5.78 -23.29
CA LYS A 100 -3.65 6.16 -23.98
C LYS A 100 -4.70 5.06 -23.87
N ALA A 101 -4.30 3.81 -24.11
CA ALA A 101 -5.20 2.66 -24.03
C ALA A 101 -5.73 2.45 -22.60
N MET A 102 -4.89 2.61 -21.57
CA MET A 102 -5.30 2.50 -20.16
C MET A 102 -6.15 3.69 -19.69
N LEU A 103 -5.89 4.92 -20.18
CA LEU A 103 -6.78 6.07 -19.92
C LEU A 103 -8.16 5.84 -20.52
N GLN A 104 -8.23 5.22 -21.71
CA GLN A 104 -9.50 4.82 -22.31
C GLN A 104 -10.21 3.75 -21.48
N ASP A 105 -9.47 2.79 -20.90
CA ASP A 105 -10.01 1.78 -20.00
C ASP A 105 -10.63 2.44 -18.75
N ILE A 106 -9.92 3.40 -18.14
CA ILE A 106 -10.42 4.18 -16.99
C ILE A 106 -11.66 4.99 -17.37
N ALA A 107 -11.66 5.62 -18.55
CA ALA A 107 -12.79 6.41 -19.04
C ALA A 107 -14.04 5.55 -19.22
N ILE A 108 -13.90 4.37 -19.84
CA ILE A 108 -15.01 3.42 -20.01
C ILE A 108 -15.52 2.92 -18.65
N LEU A 109 -14.63 2.55 -17.74
CA LEU A 109 -15.00 2.09 -16.39
C LEU A 109 -15.77 3.15 -15.59
N THR A 110 -15.37 4.41 -15.72
CA THR A 110 -15.94 5.51 -14.93
C THR A 110 -17.08 6.24 -15.66
N GLY A 111 -17.34 5.92 -16.93
CA GLY A 111 -18.30 6.63 -17.78
C GLY A 111 -17.84 8.02 -18.22
N GLY A 112 -16.55 8.34 -18.07
CA GLY A 112 -15.96 9.59 -18.51
C GLY A 112 -15.46 9.56 -19.95
N THR A 113 -14.92 10.69 -20.41
CA THR A 113 -14.27 10.83 -21.71
C THR A 113 -12.81 11.24 -21.52
N VAL A 114 -11.91 10.58 -22.26
CA VAL A 114 -10.50 11.00 -22.27
C VAL A 114 -10.37 12.32 -23.03
N ILE A 115 -9.92 13.36 -22.34
CA ILE A 115 -9.62 14.64 -22.96
C ILE A 115 -8.25 14.54 -23.62
N THR A 116 -8.24 14.52 -24.95
CA THR A 116 -7.01 14.42 -25.74
C THR A 116 -6.88 15.55 -26.74
N GLU A 117 -5.70 16.15 -26.76
CA GLU A 117 -5.34 17.21 -27.72
C GLU A 117 -5.27 16.67 -29.15
N GLU A 118 -5.02 15.37 -29.34
CA GLU A 118 -4.95 14.74 -30.67
C GLU A 118 -6.31 14.72 -31.38
N LEU A 119 -7.41 14.66 -30.62
CA LEU A 119 -8.77 14.80 -31.14
C LEU A 119 -9.26 16.26 -31.11
N GLY A 120 -8.35 17.22 -30.87
CA GLY A 120 -8.64 18.65 -30.86
C GLY A 120 -9.44 19.12 -29.63
N ARG A 121 -9.57 18.30 -28.58
CA ARG A 121 -10.23 18.70 -27.33
C ARG A 121 -9.21 19.29 -26.35
N LYS A 122 -9.56 20.43 -25.75
CA LYS A 122 -8.76 21.16 -24.78
C LYS A 122 -9.44 21.17 -23.40
N LEU A 123 -8.67 21.42 -22.34
CA LEU A 123 -9.17 21.45 -20.97
C LEU A 123 -10.23 22.56 -20.72
N ASP A 124 -10.16 23.66 -21.45
CA ASP A 124 -11.15 24.75 -21.41
C ASP A 124 -12.54 24.33 -21.94
N SER A 125 -12.59 23.37 -22.86
CA SER A 125 -13.80 22.86 -23.49
C SER A 125 -14.50 21.73 -22.73
N VAL A 126 -13.93 21.28 -21.61
CA VAL A 126 -14.42 20.14 -20.82
C VAL A 126 -15.76 20.45 -20.18
N THR A 127 -16.77 19.61 -20.37
CA THR A 127 -18.07 19.73 -19.71
C THR A 127 -18.19 18.76 -18.54
N ILE A 128 -19.26 18.87 -17.75
CA ILE A 128 -19.48 17.98 -16.61
C ILE A 128 -19.76 16.54 -17.09
N GLU A 129 -20.37 16.39 -18.27
CA GLU A 129 -20.64 15.09 -18.89
C GLU A 129 -19.37 14.36 -19.34
N ASP A 130 -18.26 15.08 -19.55
CA ASP A 130 -16.98 14.47 -19.90
C ASP A 130 -16.29 13.82 -18.70
N LEU A 131 -16.66 14.21 -17.48
CA LEU A 131 -16.01 13.75 -16.26
C LEU A 131 -16.54 12.37 -15.86
N GLY A 132 -15.62 11.45 -15.58
CA GLY A 132 -15.96 10.14 -15.03
C GLY A 132 -16.53 10.23 -13.62
N ARG A 133 -17.18 9.16 -13.19
CA ARG A 133 -17.80 9.02 -11.88
C ARG A 133 -17.46 7.67 -11.27
N ALA A 134 -17.29 7.66 -9.95
CA ALA A 134 -17.12 6.45 -9.15
C ALA A 134 -17.78 6.63 -7.78
N ASP A 135 -17.99 5.54 -7.04
CA ASP A 135 -18.42 5.61 -5.65
C ASP A 135 -17.28 6.11 -4.76
N ARG A 136 -16.04 5.63 -5.01
CA ARG A 136 -14.87 6.02 -4.23
C ARG A 136 -13.58 5.87 -5.01
N VAL A 137 -12.62 6.74 -4.75
CA VAL A 137 -11.23 6.59 -5.20
C VAL A 137 -10.31 6.64 -3.98
N ILE A 138 -9.45 5.64 -3.84
CA ILE A 138 -8.48 5.50 -2.75
C ILE A 138 -7.09 5.51 -3.38
N SER A 139 -6.19 6.36 -2.91
CA SER A 139 -4.83 6.46 -3.40
C SER A 139 -3.83 6.42 -2.25
N THR A 140 -2.85 5.54 -2.36
CA THR A 140 -1.68 5.46 -1.47
C THR A 140 -0.49 6.17 -2.14
N LYS A 141 0.71 6.04 -1.56
CA LYS A 141 1.94 6.53 -2.19
C LYS A 141 2.25 5.83 -3.52
N GLU A 142 1.82 4.58 -3.70
CA GLU A 142 2.26 3.73 -4.81
C GLU A 142 1.13 3.33 -5.75
N GLU A 143 -0.11 3.22 -5.25
CA GLU A 143 -1.24 2.68 -5.99
C GLU A 143 -2.49 3.55 -5.86
N THR A 144 -3.39 3.46 -6.85
CA THR A 144 -4.72 4.07 -6.82
C THR A 144 -5.76 3.04 -7.22
N THR A 145 -6.84 2.98 -6.45
CA THR A 145 -7.98 2.09 -6.63
C THR A 145 -9.24 2.92 -6.87
N ILE A 146 -9.93 2.64 -7.99
CA ILE A 146 -11.24 3.17 -8.31
C ILE A 146 -12.27 2.10 -7.96
N VAL A 147 -13.24 2.45 -7.12
CA VAL A 147 -14.27 1.55 -6.59
C VAL A 147 -15.64 2.05 -7.06
N GLY A 148 -16.44 1.15 -7.65
CA GLY A 148 -17.80 1.44 -8.08
C GLY A 148 -17.86 2.44 -9.23
N GLY A 149 -17.07 2.20 -10.28
CA GLY A 149 -17.11 3.02 -11.51
C GLY A 149 -18.53 3.10 -12.08
N LYS A 150 -18.94 4.26 -12.59
CA LYS A 150 -20.30 4.48 -13.15
C LYS A 150 -20.35 4.35 -14.67
N GLY A 151 -19.42 3.57 -15.24
CA GLY A 151 -19.45 3.17 -16.64
C GLY A 151 -20.66 2.30 -16.96
N SER A 152 -20.99 2.19 -18.25
CA SER A 152 -22.01 1.25 -18.71
C SER A 152 -21.43 -0.16 -18.75
N GLU A 153 -22.13 -1.13 -18.16
CA GLU A 153 -21.74 -2.56 -18.19
C GLU A 153 -21.52 -3.04 -19.64
N ASP A 154 -22.36 -2.61 -20.59
CA ASP A 154 -22.23 -2.96 -22.01
C ASP A 154 -20.92 -2.43 -22.61
N ALA A 155 -20.53 -1.20 -22.24
CA ALA A 155 -19.30 -0.58 -22.74
C ALA A 155 -18.06 -1.26 -22.14
N ILE A 156 -18.12 -1.64 -20.86
CA ILE A 156 -17.06 -2.38 -20.17
C ILE A 156 -16.91 -3.78 -20.78
N GLN A 157 -18.00 -4.50 -21.01
CA GLN A 157 -17.97 -5.82 -21.65
C GLN A 157 -17.48 -5.75 -23.10
N ALA A 158 -17.90 -4.75 -23.87
CA ALA A 158 -17.37 -4.52 -25.21
C ALA A 158 -15.85 -4.29 -25.18
N ARG A 159 -15.36 -3.52 -24.21
CA ARG A 159 -13.92 -3.27 -24.03
C ARG A 159 -13.15 -4.52 -23.63
N ILE A 160 -13.70 -5.32 -22.72
CA ILE A 160 -13.14 -6.62 -22.30
C ILE A 160 -13.00 -7.55 -23.51
N ASN A 161 -14.05 -7.65 -24.34
CA ASN A 161 -14.04 -8.51 -25.52
C ASN A 161 -13.06 -8.02 -26.58
N GLN A 162 -12.92 -6.70 -26.75
CA GLN A 162 -11.90 -6.12 -27.61
C GLN A 162 -10.50 -6.56 -27.17
N ILE A 163 -10.17 -6.43 -25.88
CA ILE A 163 -8.85 -6.80 -25.36
C ILE A 163 -8.60 -8.31 -25.50
N ARG A 164 -9.62 -9.15 -25.30
CA ARG A 164 -9.52 -10.60 -25.54
C ARG A 164 -9.15 -10.92 -26.99
N ALA A 165 -9.83 -10.27 -27.95
CA ALA A 165 -9.50 -10.44 -29.37
C ALA A 165 -8.09 -9.93 -29.71
N GLU A 166 -7.64 -8.83 -29.09
CA GLU A 166 -6.27 -8.32 -29.25
C GLU A 166 -5.22 -9.33 -28.71
N ILE A 167 -5.51 -10.01 -27.59
CA ILE A 167 -4.63 -11.06 -27.02
C ILE A 167 -4.48 -12.22 -28.00
N GLU A 168 -5.60 -12.73 -28.54
CA GLU A 168 -5.60 -13.88 -29.46
C GLU A 168 -4.83 -13.60 -30.76
N ASN A 169 -4.92 -12.37 -31.26
CA ASN A 169 -4.24 -11.95 -32.49
C ASN A 169 -2.79 -11.50 -32.27
N SER A 170 -2.35 -11.34 -31.02
CA SER A 170 -0.99 -10.93 -30.72
C SER A 170 0.00 -12.08 -30.93
N THR A 171 1.09 -11.80 -31.65
CA THR A 171 2.21 -12.73 -31.89
C THR A 171 3.34 -12.57 -30.89
N SER A 172 3.28 -11.54 -30.03
CA SER A 172 4.31 -11.16 -29.07
C SER A 172 3.90 -11.58 -27.66
N ASP A 173 4.71 -12.42 -27.01
CA ASP A 173 4.45 -12.87 -25.64
C ASP A 173 4.41 -11.70 -24.65
N TYR A 174 5.28 -10.70 -24.86
CA TYR A 174 5.29 -9.47 -24.08
C TYR A 174 3.95 -8.72 -24.20
N ASP A 175 3.43 -8.54 -25.42
CA ASP A 175 2.18 -7.82 -25.62
C ASP A 175 0.98 -8.60 -25.06
N ARG A 176 0.99 -9.94 -25.17
CA ARG A 176 -0.03 -10.79 -24.54
C ARG A 176 -0.06 -10.61 -23.03
N GLU A 177 1.10 -10.66 -22.37
CA GLU A 177 1.21 -10.45 -20.92
C GLU A 177 0.64 -9.08 -20.52
N LYS A 178 1.00 -8.01 -21.25
CA LYS A 178 0.54 -6.65 -20.94
C LYS A 178 -0.94 -6.42 -21.24
N LEU A 179 -1.50 -7.10 -22.24
CA LEU A 179 -2.94 -7.08 -22.49
C LEU A 179 -3.70 -7.91 -21.44
N GLN A 180 -3.13 -9.02 -20.95
CA GLN A 180 -3.69 -9.80 -19.85
C GLN A 180 -3.73 -8.99 -18.55
N GLU A 181 -2.68 -8.23 -18.23
CA GLU A 181 -2.68 -7.30 -17.08
C GLU A 181 -3.84 -6.29 -17.17
N ARG A 182 -4.05 -5.70 -18.36
CA ARG A 182 -5.14 -4.74 -18.59
C ARG A 182 -6.51 -5.41 -18.47
N LEU A 183 -6.66 -6.58 -19.09
CA LEU A 183 -7.88 -7.38 -19.01
C LEU A 183 -8.20 -7.74 -17.56
N ALA A 184 -7.21 -8.16 -16.77
CA ALA A 184 -7.38 -8.48 -15.36
C ALA A 184 -7.83 -7.26 -14.55
N LYS A 185 -7.28 -6.07 -14.83
CA LYS A 185 -7.67 -4.82 -14.17
C LYS A 185 -9.10 -4.37 -14.52
N LEU A 186 -9.60 -4.68 -15.71
CA LEU A 186 -10.97 -4.37 -16.15
C LEU A 186 -11.99 -5.43 -15.73
N ALA A 187 -11.64 -6.72 -15.82
CA ALA A 187 -12.54 -7.83 -15.55
C ALA A 187 -12.53 -8.27 -14.07
N GLY A 188 -11.45 -8.00 -13.33
CA GLY A 188 -11.24 -8.48 -11.96
C GLY A 188 -12.17 -7.85 -10.93
N GLY A 189 -12.79 -6.71 -11.26
CA GLY A 189 -13.63 -5.95 -10.34
C GLY A 189 -12.91 -5.60 -9.04
N VAL A 190 -13.66 -5.06 -8.08
CA VAL A 190 -13.20 -4.78 -6.73
C VAL A 190 -14.11 -5.49 -5.74
N ALA A 191 -13.53 -6.33 -4.88
CA ALA A 191 -14.25 -6.95 -3.79
C ALA A 191 -14.23 -6.03 -2.55
N ILE A 192 -15.42 -5.68 -2.04
CA ILE A 192 -15.58 -4.92 -0.81
C ILE A 192 -15.93 -5.88 0.34
N ILE A 193 -15.08 -5.88 1.36
CA ILE A 193 -15.33 -6.56 2.64
C ILE A 193 -15.82 -5.51 3.64
N ARG A 194 -17.09 -5.64 4.07
CA ARG A 194 -17.68 -4.74 5.09
C ARG A 194 -17.52 -5.39 6.46
N VAL A 195 -16.70 -4.79 7.32
CA VAL A 195 -16.49 -5.24 8.69
C VAL A 195 -17.48 -4.52 9.61
N GLY A 196 -18.15 -5.26 10.50
CA GLY A 196 -19.09 -4.71 11.48
C GLY A 196 -18.67 -5.08 12.90
N ALA A 197 -18.97 -4.20 13.86
CA ALA A 197 -18.68 -4.41 15.27
C ALA A 197 -19.69 -3.65 16.16
N GLY A 198 -19.75 -4.00 17.45
CA GLY A 198 -20.69 -3.38 18.39
C GLY A 198 -20.22 -2.03 18.93
N THR A 199 -18.92 -1.73 18.84
CA THR A 199 -18.32 -0.46 19.24
C THR A 199 -17.31 0.02 18.22
N GLU A 200 -16.98 1.31 18.21
CA GLU A 200 -15.99 1.90 17.30
C GLU A 200 -14.58 1.33 17.51
N VAL A 201 -14.18 1.12 18.77
CA VAL A 201 -12.87 0.54 19.11
C VAL A 201 -12.75 -0.88 18.56
N GLU A 202 -13.78 -1.70 18.74
CA GLU A 202 -13.83 -3.05 18.19
C GLU A 202 -13.88 -3.05 16.65
N LEU A 203 -14.60 -2.09 16.05
CA LEU A 203 -14.66 -1.94 14.60
C LEU A 203 -13.27 -1.69 14.02
N LYS A 204 -12.52 -0.77 14.63
CA LYS A 204 -11.17 -0.41 14.17
C LYS A 204 -10.21 -1.59 14.27
N GLU A 205 -10.22 -2.31 15.40
CA GLU A 205 -9.39 -3.50 15.59
C GLU A 205 -9.74 -4.62 14.60
N LYS A 206 -11.03 -4.97 14.48
CA LYS A 206 -11.47 -6.01 13.53
C LYS A 206 -11.15 -5.62 12.09
N LYS A 207 -11.31 -4.35 11.74
CA LYS A 207 -10.99 -3.85 10.41
C LYS A 207 -9.50 -4.02 10.11
N HIS A 208 -8.62 -3.58 11.01
CA HIS A 208 -7.17 -3.74 10.84
C HIS A 208 -6.78 -5.22 10.73
N ARG A 209 -7.37 -6.10 11.55
CA ARG A 209 -7.11 -7.54 11.48
C ARG A 209 -7.49 -8.15 10.12
N VAL A 210 -8.59 -7.69 9.52
CA VAL A 210 -9.00 -8.12 8.17
C VAL A 210 -8.06 -7.57 7.10
N GLU A 211 -7.58 -6.34 7.25
CA GLU A 211 -6.61 -5.73 6.32
C GLU A 211 -5.24 -6.44 6.36
N ASP A 212 -4.78 -6.81 7.56
CA ASP A 212 -3.56 -7.60 7.75
C ASP A 212 -3.72 -8.99 7.12
N ALA A 213 -4.85 -9.66 7.35
CA ALA A 213 -5.14 -10.97 6.77
C ALA A 213 -5.17 -10.93 5.23
N LEU A 214 -5.76 -9.88 4.65
CA LEU A 214 -5.78 -9.67 3.19
C LEU A 214 -4.35 -9.48 2.65
N SER A 215 -3.55 -8.66 3.32
CA SER A 215 -2.16 -8.38 2.93
C SER A 215 -1.29 -9.63 3.02
N ALA A 216 -1.43 -10.41 4.10
CA ALA A 216 -0.74 -11.69 4.28
C ALA A 216 -1.14 -12.70 3.18
N THR A 217 -2.43 -12.79 2.86
CA THR A 217 -2.92 -13.71 1.82
C THR A 217 -2.37 -13.33 0.44
N ARG A 218 -2.35 -12.02 0.10
CA ARG A 218 -1.74 -11.54 -1.16
C ARG A 218 -0.26 -11.89 -1.22
N ALA A 219 0.49 -11.61 -0.15
CA ALA A 219 1.91 -11.93 -0.07
C ALA A 219 2.19 -13.45 -0.19
N ALA A 220 1.30 -14.29 0.37
CA ALA A 220 1.39 -15.73 0.29
C ALA A 220 1.13 -16.26 -1.12
N VAL A 221 0.22 -15.63 -1.87
CA VAL A 221 -0.04 -15.98 -3.28
C VAL A 221 1.15 -15.60 -4.17
N GLU A 222 1.84 -14.50 -3.87
CA GLU A 222 2.97 -14.00 -4.67
C GLU A 222 4.26 -14.82 -4.51
N GLU A 223 4.72 -15.05 -3.27
CA GLU A 223 6.01 -15.73 -3.01
C GLU A 223 5.87 -17.08 -2.29
N GLY A 224 4.63 -17.54 -2.04
CA GLY A 224 4.36 -18.79 -1.32
C GLY A 224 4.35 -18.62 0.19
N ILE A 225 4.30 -19.77 0.88
CA ILE A 225 4.20 -19.88 2.34
C ILE A 225 5.38 -20.65 2.92
N VAL A 226 5.73 -20.35 4.16
CA VAL A 226 6.77 -21.03 4.93
C VAL A 226 6.25 -21.40 6.33
N PRO A 227 6.88 -22.36 7.03
CA PRO A 227 6.55 -22.66 8.41
C PRO A 227 6.68 -21.43 9.31
N GLY A 228 5.60 -21.11 10.03
CA GLY A 228 5.54 -19.94 10.89
C GLY A 228 6.22 -20.11 12.24
N GLY A 229 5.90 -19.23 13.20
CA GLY A 229 6.39 -19.31 14.58
C GLY A 229 7.92 -19.16 14.70
N GLY A 230 8.56 -18.52 13.73
CA GLY A 230 10.01 -18.34 13.67
C GLY A 230 10.80 -19.60 13.28
N VAL A 231 10.15 -20.72 12.95
CA VAL A 231 10.82 -21.98 12.56
C VAL A 231 11.64 -21.79 11.29
N SER A 232 11.10 -21.06 10.30
CA SER A 232 11.82 -20.76 9.06
C SER A 232 13.11 -19.97 9.30
N LEU A 233 13.08 -19.00 10.22
CA LEU A 233 14.25 -18.19 10.57
C LEU A 233 15.28 -19.00 11.36
N LEU A 234 14.84 -19.90 12.25
CA LEU A 234 15.74 -20.83 12.95
C LEU A 234 16.45 -21.76 11.95
N LYS A 235 15.72 -22.34 10.98
CA LYS A 235 16.31 -23.16 9.92
C LYS A 235 17.31 -22.37 9.08
N ALA A 236 17.01 -21.11 8.75
CA ALA A 236 17.93 -20.22 8.04
C ALA A 236 19.21 -19.93 8.85
N SER A 237 19.08 -19.69 10.17
CA SER A 237 20.21 -19.51 11.09
C SER A 237 21.16 -20.71 11.08
N GLU A 238 20.64 -21.94 11.08
CA GLU A 238 21.51 -23.13 11.06
C GLU A 238 22.26 -23.33 9.74
N LYS A 239 21.72 -22.83 8.62
CA LYS A 239 22.43 -22.85 7.33
C LYS A 239 23.65 -21.91 7.31
N LEU A 240 23.68 -20.89 8.17
CA LEU A 240 24.83 -19.99 8.28
C LEU A 240 26.07 -20.67 8.88
N ASN A 241 25.93 -21.81 9.55
CA ASN A 241 27.08 -22.56 10.10
C ASN A 241 28.15 -22.85 9.04
N GLY A 242 27.74 -23.25 7.83
CA GLY A 242 28.68 -23.52 6.74
C GLY A 242 29.46 -22.29 6.29
N LEU A 243 28.86 -21.09 6.37
CA LEU A 243 29.50 -19.84 5.99
C LEU A 243 30.45 -19.31 7.07
N ILE A 244 30.21 -19.63 8.34
CA ILE A 244 31.06 -19.17 9.46
C ILE A 244 32.47 -19.77 9.37
N ASP A 245 32.56 -21.04 8.96
CA ASP A 245 33.83 -21.78 8.93
C ASP A 245 34.74 -21.34 7.77
N GLU A 246 34.17 -20.67 6.76
CA GLU A 246 34.88 -20.19 5.57
C GLU A 246 35.40 -18.75 5.71
N GLN A 247 35.04 -18.03 6.78
CA GLN A 247 35.28 -16.60 6.91
C GLN A 247 36.12 -16.26 8.15
N GLU A 248 36.99 -15.25 8.01
CA GLU A 248 37.86 -14.76 9.09
C GLU A 248 37.46 -13.34 9.55
N SER A 249 37.94 -12.96 10.74
CA SER A 249 37.85 -11.60 11.30
C SER A 249 36.40 -11.05 11.37
N ASP A 250 36.20 -9.80 10.96
CA ASP A 250 34.94 -9.05 11.12
C ASP A 250 33.77 -9.63 10.31
N ILE A 251 34.04 -10.27 9.17
CA ILE A 251 33.00 -10.93 8.36
C ILE A 251 32.36 -12.06 9.16
N ARG A 252 33.18 -12.87 9.85
CA ARG A 252 32.70 -13.93 10.74
C ARG A 252 31.82 -13.37 11.87
N THR A 253 32.23 -12.25 12.46
CA THR A 253 31.44 -11.56 13.49
C THR A 253 30.08 -11.11 12.95
N GLY A 254 30.04 -10.54 11.73
CA GLY A 254 28.80 -10.16 11.06
C GLY A 254 27.84 -11.34 10.86
N ILE A 255 28.35 -12.48 10.40
CA ILE A 255 27.53 -13.70 10.22
C ILE A 255 26.97 -14.18 11.57
N LEU A 256 27.79 -14.15 12.64
CA LEU A 256 27.33 -14.52 13.99
C LEU A 256 26.23 -13.59 14.53
N ILE A 257 26.29 -12.29 14.22
CA ILE A 257 25.23 -11.33 14.58
C ILE A 257 23.92 -11.73 13.91
N VAL A 258 23.93 -11.95 12.59
CA VAL A 258 22.72 -12.36 11.85
C VAL A 258 22.19 -13.69 12.36
N LYS A 259 23.08 -14.68 12.55
CA LYS A 259 22.71 -16.00 13.08
C LYS A 259 21.97 -15.88 14.41
N LYS A 260 22.50 -15.06 15.34
CA LYS A 260 21.87 -14.82 16.64
C LYS A 260 20.51 -14.14 16.49
N ALA A 261 20.43 -13.08 15.68
CA ALA A 261 19.22 -12.28 15.50
C ALA A 261 18.05 -13.08 14.89
N LEU A 262 18.33 -14.00 13.95
CA LEU A 262 17.30 -14.83 13.32
C LEU A 262 16.55 -15.75 14.29
N VAL A 263 17.13 -16.03 15.47
CA VAL A 263 16.52 -16.88 16.50
C VAL A 263 15.58 -16.08 17.42
N ASP A 264 15.78 -14.77 17.52
CA ASP A 264 15.08 -13.92 18.48
C ASP A 264 13.55 -13.87 18.27
N PRO A 265 12.99 -13.88 17.03
CA PRO A 265 11.54 -13.91 16.85
C PRO A 265 10.84 -15.09 17.52
N MET A 266 11.40 -16.31 17.39
CA MET A 266 10.85 -17.50 18.08
C MET A 266 10.97 -17.37 19.59
N ARG A 267 12.11 -16.88 20.09
CA ARG A 267 12.35 -16.67 21.52
C ARG A 267 11.31 -15.71 22.10
N LEU A 268 11.08 -14.58 21.44
CA LEU A 268 10.13 -13.55 21.87
C LEU A 268 8.67 -14.06 21.84
N ILE A 269 8.29 -14.84 20.83
CA ILE A 269 6.97 -15.47 20.78
C ILE A 269 6.75 -16.38 21.99
N ALA A 270 7.73 -17.22 22.33
CA ALA A 270 7.67 -18.12 23.47
C ALA A 270 7.67 -17.36 24.82
N GLU A 271 8.50 -16.33 24.97
CA GLU A 271 8.58 -15.50 26.18
C GLU A 271 7.27 -14.74 26.43
N ASN A 272 6.65 -14.19 25.37
CA ASN A 272 5.34 -13.54 25.46
C ASN A 272 4.23 -14.52 25.85
N ALA A 273 4.40 -15.81 25.56
CA ALA A 273 3.50 -16.88 25.98
C ALA A 273 3.83 -17.44 27.39
N GLY A 274 4.87 -16.92 28.07
CA GLY A 274 5.24 -17.31 29.43
C GLY A 274 6.22 -18.48 29.52
N TYR A 275 6.84 -18.90 28.41
CA TYR A 275 7.84 -19.97 28.36
C TYR A 275 9.27 -19.41 28.32
N ASP A 276 10.25 -20.23 28.71
CA ASP A 276 11.67 -19.92 28.48
C ASP A 276 11.99 -20.08 26.99
N GLY A 277 12.15 -18.94 26.29
CA GLY A 277 12.38 -18.97 24.85
C GLY A 277 13.72 -19.60 24.44
N GLY A 278 14.73 -19.64 25.33
CA GLY A 278 15.97 -20.37 25.09
C GLY A 278 15.76 -21.88 25.05
N VAL A 279 14.97 -22.41 26.00
CA VAL A 279 14.58 -23.83 26.05
C VAL A 279 13.74 -24.21 24.84
N ILE A 280 12.73 -23.41 24.49
CA ILE A 280 11.87 -23.68 23.33
C ILE A 280 12.69 -23.72 22.04
N VAL A 281 13.54 -22.72 21.80
CA VAL A 281 14.40 -22.68 20.61
C VAL A 281 15.29 -23.93 20.51
N GLU A 282 15.92 -24.34 21.61
CA GLU A 282 16.81 -25.50 21.60
C GLU A 282 16.04 -26.80 21.36
N GLU A 283 14.84 -26.92 21.92
CA GLU A 283 13.98 -28.09 21.70
C GLU A 283 13.51 -28.16 20.24
N VAL A 284 13.08 -27.04 19.64
CA VAL A 284 12.73 -26.97 18.21
C VAL A 284 13.96 -27.32 17.36
N ARG A 285 15.13 -26.76 17.66
CA ARG A 285 16.40 -27.07 16.96
C ARG A 285 16.69 -28.56 17.00
N ARG A 286 16.61 -29.18 18.18
CA ARG A 286 16.86 -30.61 18.38
C ARG A 286 15.91 -31.47 17.56
N ARG A 287 14.62 -31.16 17.56
CA ARG A 287 13.59 -31.92 16.83
C ARG A 287 13.72 -31.83 15.32
N ASN A 288 14.30 -30.75 14.79
CA ASN A 288 14.50 -30.53 13.35
C ASN A 288 15.88 -30.99 12.84
N LYS A 289 16.79 -31.47 13.70
CA LYS A 289 18.17 -31.78 13.30
C LYS A 289 18.26 -32.89 12.24
N ASP A 290 17.43 -33.91 12.39
CA ASP A 290 17.38 -35.10 11.52
C ASP A 290 15.99 -35.30 10.90
N ASN A 291 15.09 -34.31 11.00
CA ASN A 291 13.73 -34.38 10.50
C ASN A 291 13.52 -33.35 9.38
N GLU A 292 12.96 -33.79 8.26
CA GLU A 292 12.57 -32.90 7.17
C GLU A 292 11.32 -32.08 7.53
N ASP A 293 10.47 -32.62 8.40
CA ASP A 293 9.25 -31.96 8.83
C ASP A 293 9.55 -30.65 9.56
N PRO A 294 8.81 -29.57 9.28
CA PRO A 294 8.96 -28.30 9.96
C PRO A 294 8.26 -28.33 11.31
N ILE A 295 8.89 -29.00 12.28
CA ILE A 295 8.38 -29.01 13.66
C ILE A 295 8.63 -27.65 14.30
N GLY A 296 7.63 -27.09 14.97
CA GLY A 296 7.74 -25.86 15.75
C GLY A 296 6.96 -25.98 17.05
N PHE A 297 6.96 -24.91 17.84
CA PHE A 297 6.19 -24.83 19.08
C PHE A 297 4.94 -23.99 18.86
N ASP A 298 3.77 -24.61 19.00
CA ASP A 298 2.50 -23.90 18.97
C ASP A 298 2.15 -23.45 20.40
N VAL A 299 2.23 -22.13 20.61
CA VAL A 299 1.94 -21.52 21.92
C VAL A 299 0.47 -21.62 22.34
N MET A 300 -0.45 -21.90 21.40
CA MET A 300 -1.88 -22.02 21.70
C MET A 300 -2.24 -23.42 22.19
N SER A 301 -1.61 -24.46 21.62
CA SER A 301 -1.77 -25.84 22.07
C SER A 301 -0.74 -26.27 23.12
N GLU A 302 0.31 -25.47 23.31
CA GLU A 302 1.45 -25.74 24.19
C GLU A 302 2.26 -27.00 23.78
N ASP A 303 2.18 -27.35 22.49
CA ASP A 303 2.75 -28.59 21.95
C ASP A 303 3.71 -28.35 20.77
N PHE A 304 4.58 -29.33 20.52
CA PHE A 304 5.47 -29.33 19.36
C PHE A 304 4.81 -30.04 18.19
N VAL A 305 4.47 -29.29 17.16
CA VAL A 305 3.64 -29.75 16.04
C VAL A 305 4.33 -29.50 14.70
N ASN A 306 3.89 -30.20 13.65
CA ASN A 306 4.22 -29.82 12.28
C ASN A 306 3.48 -28.53 11.96
N MET A 307 4.23 -27.44 11.75
CA MET A 307 3.65 -26.10 11.61
C MET A 307 2.79 -25.96 10.36
N LEU A 308 3.14 -26.66 9.28
CA LEU A 308 2.35 -26.62 8.04
C LEU A 308 1.03 -27.37 8.21
N GLU A 309 1.06 -28.56 8.82
CA GLU A 309 -0.15 -29.36 9.07
C GLU A 309 -1.07 -28.70 10.10
N ALA A 310 -0.49 -28.03 11.11
CA ALA A 310 -1.23 -27.24 12.08
C ALA A 310 -1.79 -25.91 11.52
N GLY A 311 -1.42 -25.54 10.28
CA GLY A 311 -1.86 -24.28 9.65
C GLY A 311 -1.16 -23.03 10.21
N ILE A 312 -0.06 -23.19 10.93
CA ILE A 312 0.77 -22.10 11.46
C ILE A 312 1.81 -21.74 10.41
N ILE A 313 1.39 -20.89 9.48
CA ILE A 313 2.15 -20.53 8.27
C ILE A 313 2.36 -19.03 8.19
N ASP A 314 3.51 -18.63 7.66
CA ASP A 314 3.82 -17.24 7.35
C ASP A 314 4.03 -17.06 5.84
N PRO A 315 3.63 -15.93 5.24
CA PRO A 315 3.99 -15.62 3.86
C PRO A 315 5.51 -15.51 3.71
N ALA A 316 6.08 -16.18 2.71
CA ALA A 316 7.52 -16.18 2.46
C ALA A 316 8.06 -14.75 2.26
N LYS A 317 7.31 -13.94 1.48
CA LYS A 317 7.60 -12.53 1.23
C LYS A 317 7.77 -11.73 2.51
N VAL A 318 6.85 -11.91 3.48
CA VAL A 318 6.88 -11.17 4.75
C VAL A 318 8.11 -11.56 5.56
N THR A 319 8.40 -12.85 5.68
CA THR A 319 9.58 -13.36 6.41
C THR A 319 10.88 -12.82 5.79
N ARG A 320 11.01 -12.87 4.47
CA ARG A 320 12.18 -12.37 3.73
C ARG A 320 12.34 -10.86 3.86
N SER A 321 11.28 -10.10 3.57
CA SER A 321 11.30 -8.64 3.63
C SER A 321 11.58 -8.11 5.03
N ALA A 322 11.08 -8.77 6.08
CA ALA A 322 11.38 -8.41 7.46
C ALA A 322 12.89 -8.50 7.76
N VAL A 323 13.54 -9.61 7.36
CA VAL A 323 14.98 -9.80 7.57
C VAL A 323 15.81 -8.82 6.73
N GLU A 324 15.48 -8.64 5.45
CA GLU A 324 16.21 -7.72 4.56
C GLU A 324 16.13 -6.27 5.05
N ASN A 325 14.94 -5.80 5.44
CA ASN A 325 14.76 -4.44 5.96
C ASN A 325 15.48 -4.25 7.29
N ALA A 326 15.38 -5.21 8.21
CA ALA A 326 16.08 -5.16 9.49
C ALA A 326 17.61 -5.11 9.30
N ALA A 327 18.15 -5.97 8.44
CA ALA A 327 19.58 -5.99 8.13
C ALA A 327 20.06 -4.69 7.46
N SER A 328 19.25 -4.13 6.55
CA SER A 328 19.54 -2.87 5.87
C SER A 328 19.67 -1.71 6.84
N ILE A 329 18.70 -1.53 7.74
CA ILE A 329 18.75 -0.48 8.77
C ILE A 329 19.89 -0.72 9.76
N ALA A 330 20.06 -1.96 10.24
CA ALA A 330 21.12 -2.30 11.19
C ALA A 330 22.52 -2.01 10.63
N ALA A 331 22.78 -2.36 9.36
CA ALA A 331 24.04 -2.05 8.70
C ALA A 331 24.31 -0.54 8.66
N MET A 332 23.30 0.27 8.30
CA MET A 332 23.45 1.73 8.32
C MET A 332 23.81 2.26 9.71
N ILE A 333 23.11 1.79 10.76
CA ILE A 333 23.38 2.19 12.16
C ILE A 333 24.80 1.80 12.57
N LEU A 334 25.23 0.56 12.29
CA LEU A 334 26.57 0.08 12.67
C LEU A 334 27.70 0.85 11.98
N THR A 335 27.46 1.40 10.79
CA THR A 335 28.44 2.23 10.06
C THR A 335 28.35 3.73 10.39
N THR A 336 27.44 4.13 11.28
CA THR A 336 27.24 5.55 11.63
C THR A 336 28.29 5.99 12.66
N GLU A 337 29.29 6.74 12.20
CA GLU A 337 30.34 7.32 13.05
C GLU A 337 29.93 8.64 13.74
N ALA A 338 29.02 9.40 13.12
CA ALA A 338 28.59 10.70 13.64
C ALA A 338 27.12 10.98 13.31
N LEU A 339 26.46 11.72 14.20
CA LEU A 339 25.09 12.19 14.06
C LEU A 339 25.07 13.72 14.24
N ILE A 340 24.42 14.42 13.32
CA ILE A 340 24.16 15.87 13.43
C ILE A 340 22.68 16.02 13.74
N THR A 341 22.37 16.68 14.85
CA THR A 341 20.99 16.93 15.28
C THR A 341 20.78 18.42 15.46
N ASP A 342 19.54 18.87 15.29
CA ASP A 342 19.16 20.20 15.74
C ASP A 342 19.38 20.30 17.26
N ILE A 343 19.80 21.48 17.71
CA ILE A 343 19.87 21.77 19.14
C ILE A 343 18.42 21.77 19.65
N PRO A 344 18.08 20.99 20.71
CA PRO A 344 16.73 20.97 21.25
C PRO A 344 16.25 22.40 21.50
N GLU A 345 15.13 22.76 20.86
CA GLU A 345 14.52 24.07 21.08
C GLU A 345 14.13 24.15 22.56
N LYS A 346 14.49 25.27 23.22
CA LYS A 346 13.93 25.54 24.54
C LYS A 346 12.44 25.74 24.34
N GLU A 347 11.63 24.87 24.93
CA GLU A 347 10.18 25.09 24.96
C GLU A 347 9.93 26.54 25.39
N PRO A 348 9.13 27.30 24.62
CA PRO A 348 8.81 28.67 25.00
C PRO A 348 8.22 28.58 26.41
N ALA A 349 8.80 29.35 27.35
CA ALA A 349 8.27 29.46 28.68
C ALA A 349 6.78 29.76 28.54
N MET A 350 5.93 28.79 28.91
CA MET A 350 4.50 29.01 28.93
C MET A 350 4.28 30.32 29.68
N PRO A 351 3.52 31.29 29.12
CA PRO A 351 3.27 32.53 29.82
C PRO A 351 2.80 32.16 31.21
N ALA A 352 3.48 32.67 32.23
CA ALA A 352 3.00 32.59 33.60
C ALA A 352 1.61 33.22 33.60
N GLY A 353 0.60 32.37 33.50
CA GLY A 353 -0.80 32.76 33.56
C GLY A 353 -0.99 33.38 34.92
N GLY A 354 -1.12 34.71 34.93
CA GLY A 354 -1.42 35.45 36.13
C GLY A 354 -2.75 34.99 36.69
N GLY A 355 -2.78 34.78 38.01
CA GLY A 355 -4.00 34.89 38.79
C GLY A 355 -4.39 33.65 39.57
N GLY A 356 -4.23 33.75 40.89
CA GLY A 356 -5.20 33.22 41.84
C GLY A 356 -4.77 31.93 42.52
N GLY A 357 -4.42 32.03 43.80
CA GLY A 357 -4.05 30.88 44.61
C GLY A 357 -5.23 29.95 44.89
N MET A 358 -4.91 28.73 45.28
CA MET A 358 -5.30 28.20 46.58
C MET A 358 -4.41 27.02 46.94
N ASP A 359 -3.87 27.15 48.14
CA ASP A 359 -3.27 26.15 48.99
C ASP A 359 -4.26 25.02 49.29
N MET A 360 -3.89 23.77 48.99
CA MET A 360 -4.36 22.51 49.56
C MET A 360 -3.39 21.43 49.02
N GLY A 361 -2.51 20.77 49.75
CA GLY A 361 -2.61 20.36 51.15
C GLY A 361 -2.97 18.87 51.21
N GLY A 362 -1.96 17.99 51.18
CA GLY A 362 -1.98 16.72 51.93
C GLY A 362 -2.21 15.41 51.16
N PHE A 363 -1.16 14.58 51.26
CA PHE A 363 -1.03 13.12 51.08
C PHE A 363 -0.96 12.54 49.68
#